data_AF-A0A4P6H3H0-F1
#
_entry.id   AF-A0A4P6H3H0-F1
#
_cell.length_a   1.000
_cell.length_b   1.000
_cell.length_c   1.000
_cell.angle_alpha   90.00
_cell.angle_beta   90.00
_cell.angle_gamma   90.00
#
_symmetry.space_group_name_H-M   'P 1'
#
loop_
_entity.id
_entity.type
_entity.pdbx_description
1 polymer ?
#
loop_
_entity_poly.entity_id
_entity_poly.type
_entity_poly.pdbx_seq_one_letter_code
_entity_poly.pdbx_strand_id
1 'polypeptide(L)'
;MADTEFATRYAHARDAQADALVDEMLDIADDSSNDWMEQRGRDGEVTGWKENGESLKRSALRLSTRQWIAEKLKPKKYGNKVALTDADGGPLTVNVIQRAAHRPAE
;
A
#
# COMPACT_ATOMS: atom_id res chain seq x y z
N MET A 1 0.89 29.91 -18.73
CA MET A 1 2.00 29.53 -17.84
C MET A 1 1.41 28.64 -16.76
N ALA A 2 2.08 27.53 -16.40
CA ALA A 2 1.62 26.68 -15.30
C ALA A 2 1.75 27.41 -13.96
N ASP A 3 0.75 27.28 -13.08
CA ASP A 3 0.80 27.84 -11.73
C ASP A 3 1.69 26.96 -10.84
N THR A 4 2.94 27.39 -10.69
CA THR A 4 3.99 26.67 -9.97
C THR A 4 3.78 26.70 -8.46
N GLU A 5 3.18 27.77 -7.92
CA GLU A 5 2.89 27.89 -6.49
C GLU A 5 1.79 26.90 -6.09
N PHE A 6 0.71 26.85 -6.86
CA PHE A 6 -0.35 25.86 -6.65
C PHE A 6 0.16 24.43 -6.76
N ALA A 7 0.96 24.13 -7.80
CA ALA A 7 1.55 22.80 -7.97
C ALA A 7 2.41 22.37 -6.78
N THR A 8 3.21 23.30 -6.22
CA THR A 8 4.06 23.03 -5.05
C THR A 8 3.22 22.76 -3.80
N ARG A 9 2.25 23.62 -3.50
CA ARG A 9 1.34 23.43 -2.37
C ARG A 9 0.55 22.12 -2.47
N TYR A 10 0.08 21.80 -3.68
CA TYR A 10 -0.62 20.56 -3.94
C TYR A 10 0.28 19.35 -3.68
N ALA A 11 1.53 19.37 -4.16
CA ALA A 11 2.49 18.29 -3.89
C ALA A 11 2.69 18.05 -2.39
N HIS A 12 2.84 19.10 -1.58
CA HIS A 12 2.91 18.98 -0.12
C HIS A 12 1.63 18.43 0.51
N ALA A 13 0.47 18.84 0.01
CA ALA A 13 -0.81 18.30 0.49
C ALA A 13 -0.96 16.81 0.16
N ARG A 14 -0.52 16.37 -1.02
CA ARG A 14 -0.50 14.95 -1.41
C ARG A 14 0.48 14.15 -0.56
N ASP A 15 1.62 14.73 -0.21
CA ASP A 15 2.57 14.15 0.73
C ASP A 15 1.89 13.96 2.10
N ALA A 16 1.34 15.01 2.71
CA ALA A 16 0.65 14.89 4.00
C ALA A 16 -0.55 13.91 3.97
N GLN A 17 -1.27 13.84 2.85
CA GLN A 17 -2.38 12.89 2.71
C GLN A 17 -1.93 11.43 2.88
N ALA A 18 -0.73 11.07 2.42
CA ALA A 18 -0.23 9.71 2.56
C ALA A 18 -0.07 9.30 4.04
N ASP A 19 0.39 10.23 4.88
CA ASP A 19 0.52 9.97 6.32
C ASP A 19 -0.87 9.81 6.96
N ALA A 20 -1.81 10.71 6.67
CA ALA A 20 -3.17 10.64 7.19
C ALA A 20 -3.90 9.34 6.80
N LEU A 21 -3.76 8.89 5.54
CA LEU A 21 -4.35 7.62 5.09
C LEU A 21 -3.77 6.41 5.82
N VAL A 22 -2.49 6.45 6.18
CA VAL A 22 -1.84 5.37 6.95
C VAL A 22 -2.31 5.39 8.39
N ASP A 23 -2.44 6.56 9.01
CA ASP A 23 -2.92 6.70 10.40
C ASP A 23 -4.34 6.15 10.54
N GLU A 24 -5.24 6.41 9.58
CA GLU A 24 -6.61 5.87 9.54
C GLU A 24 -6.68 4.33 9.41
N MET A 25 -5.61 3.66 8.97
CA MET A 25 -5.65 2.21 8.73
C MET A 25 -5.87 1.43 10.02
N LEU A 26 -5.34 1.90 11.16
CA LEU A 26 -5.54 1.23 12.44
C LEU A 26 -7.00 1.31 12.87
N ASP A 27 -7.61 2.49 12.76
CA ASP A 27 -9.03 2.67 13.08
C ASP A 27 -9.93 1.76 12.25
N ILE A 28 -9.62 1.56 10.96
CA ILE A 28 -10.37 0.65 10.08
C ILE A 28 -10.13 -0.82 10.44
N ALA A 29 -8.92 -1.17 10.85
CA ALA A 29 -8.59 -2.55 11.20
C ALA A 29 -9.21 -2.96 12.54
N ASP A 30 -9.32 -2.02 13.48
CA ASP A 30 -9.84 -2.26 14.83
C ASP A 30 -11.37 -2.09 14.93
N ASP A 31 -12.01 -1.42 13.95
CA ASP A 31 -13.46 -1.27 13.90
C ASP A 31 -14.17 -2.57 13.48
N SER A 32 -14.77 -3.26 14.46
CA SER A 32 -15.56 -4.47 14.25
C SER A 32 -17.05 -4.21 13.97
N SER A 33 -17.43 -2.96 13.71
CA SER A 33 -18.83 -2.59 13.50
C SER A 33 -19.41 -3.29 12.26
N ASN A 34 -20.58 -3.90 12.42
CA ASN A 34 -21.30 -4.63 11.35
C ASN A 34 -20.63 -5.91 10.84
N ASP A 35 -19.59 -6.43 11.52
CA ASP A 35 -18.95 -7.70 11.15
C ASP A 35 -19.83 -8.92 11.41
N TRP A 36 -20.89 -8.74 12.20
CA TRP A 36 -21.84 -9.79 12.53
C TRP A 36 -23.25 -9.35 12.14
N MET A 37 -24.01 -10.28 11.59
CA MET A 37 -25.43 -10.14 11.28
C MET A 37 -26.22 -11.21 12.00
N GLU A 38 -27.41 -10.85 12.47
CA GLU A 38 -28.35 -11.82 13.01
C GLU A 38 -28.71 -12.84 11.93
N GLN A 39 -28.58 -14.12 12.28
CA GLN A 39 -29.17 -15.20 11.52
C GLN A 39 -30.59 -15.38 12.00
N ARG A 40 -31.56 -15.31 11.08
CA ARG A 40 -32.98 -15.49 11.41
C ARG A 40 -33.50 -16.83 10.91
N GLY A 41 -34.25 -17.50 11.78
CA GLY A 41 -34.99 -18.72 11.46
C GLY A 41 -36.21 -18.43 10.59
N ARG A 42 -36.93 -19.50 10.20
CA ARG A 42 -38.12 -19.40 9.34
C ARG A 42 -39.22 -18.54 9.96
N ASP A 43 -39.29 -18.51 11.29
CA ASP A 43 -40.33 -17.81 12.04
C ASP A 43 -39.90 -16.39 12.45
N GLY A 44 -38.75 -15.92 11.92
CA GLY A 44 -38.22 -14.58 12.18
C GLY A 44 -37.44 -14.44 13.49
N GLU A 45 -37.37 -15.48 14.32
CA GLU A 45 -36.55 -15.51 15.54
C GLU A 45 -35.06 -15.42 15.20
N VAL A 46 -34.28 -14.79 16.08
CA VAL A 46 -32.81 -14.78 15.95
C VAL A 46 -32.29 -16.14 16.41
N THR A 47 -31.79 -16.93 15.47
CA THR A 47 -31.28 -18.30 15.72
C THR A 47 -29.77 -18.33 15.91
N GLY A 48 -29.09 -17.21 15.71
CA GLY A 48 -27.65 -17.09 15.92
C GLY A 48 -27.06 -15.85 15.27
N TRP A 49 -25.73 -15.85 15.15
CA TRP A 49 -24.96 -14.79 14.51
C TRP A 49 -24.15 -15.37 13.36
N LYS A 50 -24.12 -14.66 12.25
CA LYS A 50 -23.34 -14.99 11.07
C LYS A 50 -22.41 -13.83 10.73
N GLU A 51 -21.19 -14.15 10.35
CA GLU A 51 -20.24 -13.17 9.82
C GLU A 51 -20.82 -12.41 8.61
N ASN A 52 -20.69 -11.10 8.64
CA ASN A 52 -20.91 -10.22 7.50
C ASN A 52 -19.67 -10.15 6.63
N GLY A 53 -19.54 -11.15 5.76
CA GLY A 53 -18.41 -11.21 4.83
C GLY A 53 -18.30 -10.00 3.89
N GLU A 54 -19.36 -9.19 3.70
CA GLU A 54 -19.23 -7.93 2.94
C GLU A 54 -18.48 -6.87 3.75
N SER A 55 -18.84 -6.69 5.02
CA SER A 55 -18.21 -5.69 5.91
C SER A 55 -16.71 -5.94 6.01
N LEU A 56 -16.32 -7.17 6.38
CA LEU A 56 -14.92 -7.56 6.54
C LEU A 56 -14.11 -7.41 5.25
N LYS A 57 -14.64 -7.86 4.10
CA LYS A 57 -13.96 -7.71 2.81
C LYS A 57 -13.83 -6.24 2.40
N ARG A 58 -14.81 -5.40 2.72
CA ARG A 58 -14.76 -3.96 2.44
C ARG A 58 -13.70 -3.29 3.31
N SER A 59 -13.59 -3.64 4.58
CA SER A 59 -12.52 -3.14 5.47
C SER A 59 -11.15 -3.57 4.96
N ALA A 60 -10.95 -4.83 4.61
CA ALA A 60 -9.71 -5.31 3.99
C ALA A 60 -9.37 -4.55 2.68
N LEU A 61 -10.36 -4.29 1.82
CA LEU A 61 -10.15 -3.53 0.58
C LEU A 61 -9.79 -2.05 0.85
N ARG A 62 -10.35 -1.44 1.90
CA ARG A 62 -9.99 -0.09 2.34
C ARG A 62 -8.55 -0.02 2.81
N LEU A 63 -8.10 -1.01 3.57
CA LEU A 63 -6.71 -1.11 4.04
C LEU A 63 -5.74 -1.26 2.86
N SER A 64 -5.99 -2.20 1.96
CA SER A 64 -5.12 -2.44 0.81
C SER A 64 -5.06 -1.24 -0.15
N THR A 65 -6.19 -0.56 -0.36
CA THR A 65 -6.24 0.66 -1.17
C THR A 65 -5.42 1.79 -0.54
N ARG A 66 -5.54 2.01 0.78
CA ARG A 66 -4.77 3.02 1.50
C ARG A 66 -3.27 2.73 1.48
N GLN A 67 -2.89 1.47 1.73
CA GLN A 67 -1.50 1.04 1.61
C GLN A 67 -0.94 1.32 0.22
N TRP A 68 -1.66 0.93 -0.84
CA TRP A 68 -1.22 1.18 -2.22
C TRP A 68 -1.06 2.67 -2.51
N ILE A 69 -2.00 3.52 -2.07
CA ILE A 69 -1.88 4.97 -2.24
C ILE A 69 -0.64 5.50 -1.51
N ALA A 70 -0.43 5.09 -0.25
CA ALA A 70 0.71 5.52 0.56
C ALA A 70 2.06 5.10 -0.05
N GLU A 71 2.15 3.86 -0.56
CA GLU A 71 3.32 3.35 -1.30
C GLU A 71 3.63 4.21 -2.54
N LYS A 72 2.61 4.68 -3.27
CA LYS A 72 2.80 5.50 -4.47
C LYS A 72 3.11 6.96 -4.16
N LEU A 73 2.52 7.53 -3.11
CA LEU A 73 2.72 8.93 -2.73
C LEU A 73 4.03 9.16 -1.97
N LYS A 74 4.42 8.26 -1.06
CA LYS A 74 5.69 8.34 -0.31
C LYS A 74 6.48 7.01 -0.35
N PRO A 75 7.01 6.61 -1.51
CA PRO A 75 7.71 5.34 -1.67
C PRO A 75 8.96 5.20 -0.77
N LYS A 76 9.61 6.31 -0.42
CA LYS A 76 10.77 6.28 0.51
C LYS A 76 10.39 5.85 1.94
N LYS A 77 9.19 6.23 2.39
CA LYS A 77 8.70 5.97 3.76
C LYS A 77 7.89 4.68 3.82
N TYR A 78 6.95 4.50 2.89
CA TYR A 78 5.97 3.42 2.90
C TYR A 78 6.19 2.36 1.83
N GLY A 79 7.10 2.57 0.88
CA GLY A 79 7.38 1.58 -0.15
C GLY A 79 8.05 0.33 0.41
N ASN A 80 7.76 -0.81 -0.22
CA ASN A 80 8.38 -2.08 0.12
C ASN A 80 9.91 -2.00 -0.05
N LYS A 81 10.62 -2.32 1.03
CA LYS A 81 12.08 -2.36 1.04
C LYS A 81 12.54 -3.79 0.86
N VAL A 82 13.38 -4.01 -0.15
CA VAL A 82 13.99 -5.31 -0.42
C VAL A 82 15.49 -5.16 -0.21
N ALA A 83 16.07 -6.00 0.65
CA ALA A 83 17.51 -6.12 0.72
C ALA A 83 17.98 -6.87 -0.53
N LEU A 84 18.93 -6.28 -1.24
CA LEU A 84 19.58 -6.94 -2.35
C LEU A 84 20.81 -7.66 -1.77
N THR A 85 20.81 -8.99 -1.81
CA THR A 85 21.90 -9.86 -1.32
C THR A 85 22.30 -10.88 -2.39
N ASP A 86 23.40 -11.60 -2.17
CA ASP A 86 23.69 -12.81 -2.94
C ASP A 86 22.74 -13.97 -2.54
N ALA A 87 22.98 -15.16 -3.12
CA ALA A 87 22.19 -16.37 -2.87
C ALA A 87 22.26 -16.88 -1.42
N ASP A 88 23.33 -16.57 -0.70
CA ASP A 88 23.59 -16.99 0.67
C ASP A 88 23.28 -15.88 1.70
N GLY A 89 22.70 -14.75 1.24
CA GLY A 89 22.38 -13.59 2.07
C GLY A 89 23.56 -12.65 2.35
N GLY A 90 24.69 -12.85 1.67
CA GLY A 90 25.91 -12.06 1.75
C GLY A 90 25.94 -10.84 0.81
N PRO A 91 27.06 -10.10 0.79
CA PRO A 91 27.21 -8.89 -0.02
C PRO A 91 27.11 -9.15 -1.53
N LEU A 92 26.32 -8.33 -2.22
CA LEU A 92 26.26 -8.35 -3.69
C LEU A 92 27.59 -7.95 -4.32
N THR A 93 28.14 -8.86 -5.12
CA THR A 93 29.34 -8.59 -5.93
C THR A 93 28.91 -8.06 -7.30
N VAL A 94 29.33 -6.83 -7.64
CA VAL A 94 29.01 -6.18 -8.93
C VAL A 94 30.21 -6.29 -9.87
N ASN A 95 30.10 -7.10 -10.92
CA ASN A 95 31.11 -7.21 -11.97
C ASN A 95 30.85 -6.18 -13.08
N VAL A 96 31.67 -5.14 -13.16
CA VAL A 96 31.60 -4.13 -14.22
C VAL A 96 32.45 -4.57 -15.41
N ILE A 97 31.81 -5.01 -16.49
CA ILE A 97 32.50 -5.36 -17.76
C ILE A 97 32.49 -4.13 -18.68
N GLN A 98 33.64 -3.47 -18.84
CA GLN A 98 33.81 -2.43 -19.85
C GLN A 98 34.09 -3.07 -21.20
N ARG A 99 33.17 -2.93 -22.16
CA ARG A 99 33.42 -3.33 -23.55
C ARG A 99 34.22 -2.22 -24.23
N ALA A 100 35.43 -2.54 -24.71
CA ALA A 100 36.23 -1.61 -25.49
C ALA A 100 35.51 -1.25 -26.80
N ALA A 101 35.51 0.04 -27.15
CA ALA A 101 35.02 0.49 -28.44
C ALA A 101 35.91 -0.10 -29.55
N HIS A 102 35.28 -0.80 -30.50
CA HIS A 102 35.94 -1.31 -31.69
C HIS A 102 36.53 -0.13 -32.49
N ARG A 103 37.86 -0.02 -32.53
CA ARG A 103 38.57 0.94 -33.38
C ARG A 103 38.65 0.35 -34.80
N PRO A 104 38.05 0.96 -35.83
CA PRO A 104 38.25 0.52 -37.20
C PRO A 104 39.71 0.74 -37.60
N ALA A 105 40.27 -0.22 -38.36
CA ALA A 105 41.63 -0.13 -38.90
C ALA A 105 41.69 0.88 -40.07
N GLU A 106 42.82 1.59 -40.17
CA GLU A 106 43.17 2.52 -41.25
C GLU A 106 43.22 1.87 -42.64
#